data_AF-A0A6J6VSU3-F1
#
_entry.id   AF-A0A6J6VSU3-F1
#
_cell.length_a   1.000
_cell.length_b   1.000
_cell.length_c   1.000
_cell.angle_alpha   90.00
_cell.angle_beta   90.00
_cell.angle_gamma   90.00
#
_symmetry.space_group_name_H-M   'P 1'
#
loop_
_entity.id
_entity.type
_entity.pdbx_description
1 polymer ?
#
loop_
_entity_poly.entity_id
_entity_poly.type
_entity_poly.pdbx_seq_one_letter_code
_entity_poly.pdbx_strand_id
1 'polypeptide(L)'
;MPLGAARLTREFLSGDPFSGKSLTALETHVANLLKTKMPAKLQNHNADHFVATSKTFRTLARIANHWYGDRIGYLEANALVGIIPRLSDMTSAERAKLPGVSVTRAEQILSGAIVAQAAMEKLSIAELEICPWALREGVILKWLDWNER
;
A
#
# COMPACT_ATOMS: atom_id res chain seq x y z
N MET A 1 -5.05 12.33 -3.97
CA MET A 1 -5.54 12.26 -2.57
C MET A 1 -4.34 12.20 -1.62
N PRO A 2 -4.35 12.87 -0.46
CA PRO A 2 -3.20 12.94 0.46
C PRO A 2 -2.99 11.67 1.31
N LEU A 3 -2.96 10.48 0.71
CA LEU A 3 -2.82 9.18 1.40
C LEU A 3 -1.38 8.64 1.40
N GLY A 4 -0.37 9.52 1.44
CA GLY A 4 1.03 9.10 1.42
C GLY A 4 1.44 8.43 2.73
N ALA A 5 1.98 7.20 2.66
CA ALA A 5 2.38 6.41 3.84
C ALA A 5 3.28 7.18 4.83
N ALA A 6 4.33 7.85 4.35
CA ALA A 6 5.21 8.66 5.20
C ALA A 6 4.46 9.80 5.90
N ARG A 7 3.53 10.46 5.19
CA ARG A 7 2.74 11.56 5.74
C ARG A 7 1.80 11.05 6.83
N LEU A 8 1.03 10.02 6.51
CA LEU A 8 0.06 9.42 7.42
C LEU A 8 0.71 8.84 8.66
N THR A 9 1.90 8.23 8.52
CA THR A 9 2.69 7.74 9.66
C THR A 9 3.03 8.89 10.61
N ARG A 10 3.57 10.00 10.11
CA ARG A 10 3.92 11.17 10.95
C ARG A 10 2.70 11.85 11.57
N GLU A 11 1.59 11.91 10.85
CA GLU A 11 0.40 12.66 11.29
C GLU A 11 -0.47 11.86 12.28
N PHE A 12 -0.51 10.53 12.17
CA PHE A 12 -1.46 9.72 12.93
C PHE A 12 -0.82 8.72 13.87
N LEU A 13 0.31 8.12 13.52
CA LEU A 13 0.87 6.98 14.24
C LEU A 13 1.82 7.42 15.36
N SER A 14 1.73 6.76 16.51
CA SER A 14 2.55 7.06 17.69
C SER A 14 2.95 5.79 18.46
N GLY A 15 4.18 5.78 18.98
CA GLY A 15 4.78 4.63 19.67
C GLY A 15 5.56 3.69 18.74
N ASP A 16 6.29 2.75 19.34
CA ASP A 16 6.93 1.64 18.65
C ASP A 16 6.94 0.37 19.55
N PRO A 17 6.03 -0.60 19.37
CA PRO A 17 4.98 -0.67 18.34
C PRO A 17 3.92 0.45 18.44
N PHE A 18 3.16 0.65 17.37
CA PHE A 18 2.18 1.74 17.31
C PHE A 18 1.00 1.50 18.27
N SER A 19 0.53 2.56 18.92
CA SER A 19 -0.58 2.47 19.86
C SER A 19 -1.91 2.21 19.14
N GLY A 20 -2.78 1.38 19.74
CA GLY A 20 -4.10 1.07 19.20
C GLY A 20 -4.94 2.32 18.90
N LYS A 21 -4.91 3.33 19.77
CA LYS A 21 -5.60 4.62 19.56
C LYS A 21 -5.13 5.33 18.28
N SER A 22 -3.82 5.31 18.02
CA SER A 22 -3.23 5.93 16.83
C SER A 22 -3.58 5.18 15.54
N LEU A 23 -3.64 3.84 15.61
CA LEU A 23 -4.06 2.98 14.50
C LEU A 23 -5.52 3.21 14.13
N THR A 24 -6.43 3.18 15.11
CA THR A 24 -7.85 3.45 14.87
C THR A 24 -8.09 4.84 14.29
N ALA A 25 -7.33 5.84 14.74
CA ALA A 25 -7.39 7.19 14.18
C ALA A 25 -6.96 7.23 12.70
N LEU A 26 -5.89 6.53 12.35
CA LEU A 26 -5.43 6.41 10.95
C LEU A 26 -6.47 5.69 10.08
N GLU A 27 -6.98 4.52 10.52
CA GLU A 27 -7.98 3.74 9.79
C GLU A 27 -9.24 4.57 9.53
N THR A 28 -9.74 5.26 10.55
CA THR A 28 -10.90 6.17 10.45
C THR A 28 -10.63 7.29 9.45
N HIS A 29 -9.46 7.90 9.49
CA HIS A 29 -9.08 8.96 8.54
C HIS A 29 -9.04 8.45 7.10
N VAL A 30 -8.38 7.31 6.87
CA VAL A 30 -8.26 6.70 5.53
C VAL A 30 -9.64 6.34 4.97
N ALA A 31 -10.48 5.65 5.76
CA ALA A 31 -11.83 5.27 5.35
C ALA A 31 -12.69 6.49 5.01
N ASN A 32 -12.68 7.53 5.86
CA ASN A 32 -13.43 8.76 5.59
C ASN A 32 -12.95 9.50 4.35
N LEU A 33 -11.64 9.55 4.13
CA LEU A 33 -11.08 10.24 2.96
C LEU A 33 -11.40 9.48 1.66
N LEU A 34 -11.32 8.14 1.66
CA LEU A 34 -11.74 7.31 0.54
C LEU A 34 -13.24 7.47 0.27
N LYS A 35 -14.08 7.47 1.30
CA LYS A 35 -15.53 7.69 1.17
C LYS A 35 -15.87 9.05 0.55
N THR A 36 -15.18 10.11 0.96
CA THR A 36 -15.55 11.50 0.62
C THR A 36 -14.85 12.05 -0.62
N LYS A 37 -13.67 11.54 -0.97
CA LYS A 37 -12.84 12.10 -2.05
C LYS A 37 -12.61 11.14 -3.23
N MET A 38 -13.02 9.88 -3.13
CA MET A 38 -12.87 8.94 -4.26
C MET A 38 -13.85 9.31 -5.39
N PRO A 39 -13.35 9.56 -6.61
CA PRO A 39 -14.20 9.87 -7.77
C PRO A 39 -15.23 8.78 -8.05
N ALA A 40 -16.47 9.17 -8.38
CA ALA A 40 -17.54 8.22 -8.70
C ALA A 40 -17.19 7.29 -9.88
N LYS A 41 -16.45 7.81 -10.88
CA LYS A 41 -15.96 6.99 -12.01
C LYS A 41 -15.06 5.84 -11.55
N LEU A 42 -14.23 6.05 -10.52
CA LEU A 42 -13.42 4.97 -9.97
C LEU A 42 -14.25 4.00 -9.14
N GLN A 43 -15.31 4.44 -8.46
CA GLN A 43 -16.19 3.55 -7.71
C GLN A 43 -17.04 2.66 -8.63
N ASN A 44 -17.42 3.18 -9.81
CA ASN A 44 -18.23 2.49 -10.81
C ASN A 44 -17.38 1.90 -11.96
N HIS A 45 -16.13 1.52 -11.68
CA HIS A 45 -15.29 0.88 -12.69
C HIS A 45 -15.87 -0.49 -13.09
N ASN A 46 -15.54 -0.92 -14.31
CA ASN A 46 -15.82 -2.26 -14.83
C ASN A 46 -14.53 -2.98 -15.26
N ALA A 47 -13.40 -2.58 -14.68
CA ALA A 47 -12.11 -3.20 -14.96
C ALA A 47 -12.04 -4.62 -14.37
N ASP A 48 -11.47 -5.55 -15.12
CA ASP A 48 -11.27 -6.95 -14.70
C ASP A 48 -9.83 -7.23 -14.23
N HIS A 49 -8.92 -6.26 -14.39
CA HIS A 49 -7.52 -6.40 -14.06
C HIS A 49 -6.99 -5.14 -13.35
N PHE A 50 -6.29 -5.34 -12.24
CA PHE A 50 -5.82 -4.26 -11.39
C PHE A 50 -4.31 -4.36 -11.19
N VAL A 51 -3.65 -3.23 -11.39
CA VAL A 51 -2.19 -3.13 -11.28
C VAL A 51 -1.84 -2.13 -10.20
N ALA A 52 -0.88 -2.50 -9.36
CA ALA A 52 -0.28 -1.62 -8.38
C ALA A 52 1.21 -1.42 -8.66
N THR A 53 1.68 -0.20 -8.44
CA THR A 53 3.08 0.19 -8.63
C THR A 53 3.63 0.86 -7.37
N SER A 54 4.89 1.28 -7.42
CA SER A 54 5.66 1.89 -6.34
C SER A 54 6.11 0.92 -5.25
N LYS A 55 7.01 1.42 -4.40
CA LYS A 55 7.72 0.60 -3.42
C LYS A 55 6.81 0.00 -2.35
N THR A 56 5.71 0.65 -1.98
CA THR A 56 4.78 0.15 -0.94
C THR A 56 4.19 -1.19 -1.35
N PHE A 57 3.50 -1.25 -2.48
CA PHE A 57 2.86 -2.47 -2.98
C PHE A 57 3.89 -3.57 -3.27
N ARG A 58 5.03 -3.22 -3.90
CA ARG A 58 6.15 -4.17 -4.10
C ARG A 58 6.65 -4.80 -2.80
N THR A 59 6.76 -4.02 -1.73
CA THR A 59 7.20 -4.53 -0.42
C THR A 59 6.10 -5.35 0.24
N LEU A 60 4.83 -4.94 0.18
CA LEU A 60 3.71 -5.71 0.73
C LEU A 60 3.56 -7.07 0.05
N ALA A 61 3.65 -7.14 -1.28
CA ALA A 61 3.62 -8.42 -2.01
C ALA A 61 4.76 -9.36 -1.58
N ARG A 62 5.96 -8.83 -1.32
CA ARG A 62 7.09 -9.63 -0.81
C ARG A 62 6.86 -10.15 0.60
N ILE A 63 6.25 -9.35 1.46
CA ILE A 63 5.86 -9.76 2.82
C ILE A 63 4.78 -10.85 2.75
N ALA A 64 3.73 -10.63 1.94
CA ALA A 64 2.66 -11.61 1.72
C ALA A 64 3.22 -12.95 1.27
N ASN A 65 4.03 -12.95 0.21
CA ASN A 65 4.67 -14.17 -0.31
C ASN A 65 5.56 -14.86 0.74
N HIS A 66 6.23 -14.10 1.60
CA HIS A 66 7.08 -14.67 2.65
C HIS A 66 6.29 -15.34 3.78
N TRP A 67 5.12 -14.81 4.12
CA TRP A 67 4.32 -15.31 5.24
C TRP A 67 3.27 -16.36 4.85
N TYR A 68 2.71 -16.25 3.65
CA TYR A 68 1.58 -17.08 3.23
C TYR A 68 1.88 -17.92 1.99
N GLY A 69 3.01 -17.69 1.31
CA GLY A 69 3.39 -18.47 0.14
C GLY A 69 2.46 -18.30 -1.06
N ASP A 70 1.67 -17.22 -1.11
CA ASP A 70 0.59 -17.00 -2.08
C ASP A 70 1.08 -17.06 -3.54
N ARG A 71 1.58 -15.94 -4.07
CA ARG A 71 1.84 -15.79 -5.50
C ARG A 71 2.83 -14.67 -5.75
N ILE A 72 3.97 -14.99 -6.37
CA ILE A 72 4.99 -13.99 -6.70
C ILE A 72 4.41 -12.98 -7.71
N GLY A 73 4.60 -11.70 -7.43
CA GLY A 73 4.15 -10.62 -8.32
C GLY A 73 2.71 -10.19 -8.11
N TYR A 74 1.99 -10.78 -7.15
CA TYR A 74 0.63 -10.38 -6.79
C TYR A 74 0.53 -9.98 -5.31
N LEU A 75 -0.49 -9.18 -5.00
CA LEU A 75 -0.90 -8.87 -3.63
C LEU A 75 -2.41 -9.09 -3.50
N GLU A 76 -2.79 -10.06 -2.68
CA GLU A 76 -4.18 -10.37 -2.39
C GLU A 76 -4.72 -9.53 -1.23
N ALA A 77 -6.01 -9.15 -1.31
CA ALA A 77 -6.70 -8.42 -0.25
C ALA A 77 -6.69 -9.21 1.06
N ASN A 78 -6.89 -10.52 0.98
CA ASN A 78 -6.93 -11.40 2.14
C ASN A 78 -5.56 -11.48 2.85
N ALA A 79 -4.45 -11.43 2.12
CA ALA A 79 -3.12 -11.37 2.72
C ALA A 79 -2.94 -10.12 3.59
N LEU A 80 -3.53 -8.99 3.20
CA LEU A 80 -3.47 -7.75 3.99
C LEU A 80 -4.19 -7.86 5.33
N VAL A 81 -5.28 -8.63 5.40
CA VAL A 81 -6.01 -8.91 6.65
C VAL A 81 -5.10 -9.58 7.68
N GLY A 82 -4.24 -10.50 7.24
CA GLY A 82 -3.25 -11.13 8.12
C GLY A 82 -1.97 -10.29 8.33
N ILE A 83 -1.56 -9.50 7.33
CA ILE A 83 -0.33 -8.69 7.42
C ILE A 83 -0.46 -7.57 8.45
N ILE A 84 -1.58 -6.85 8.43
CA ILE A 84 -1.74 -5.62 9.20
C ILE A 84 -1.60 -5.86 10.72
N PRO A 85 -2.29 -6.85 11.33
CA PRO A 85 -2.12 -7.14 12.76
C PRO A 85 -0.67 -7.51 13.12
N ARG A 86 -0.01 -8.30 12.28
CA ARG A 86 1.39 -8.68 12.52
C ARG A 86 2.34 -7.48 12.44
N LEU A 87 2.11 -6.56 11.50
CA LEU A 87 2.90 -5.35 11.38
C LEU A 87 2.62 -4.35 12.52
N SER A 88 1.40 -4.33 13.09
CA SER A 88 1.07 -3.47 14.22
C SER A 88 1.71 -3.92 15.52
N ASP A 89 1.94 -5.22 15.69
CA ASP A 89 2.57 -5.79 16.89
C ASP A 89 4.11 -5.69 16.86
N MET A 90 4.69 -5.35 15.70
CA MET A 90 6.13 -5.21 15.53
C MET A 90 6.63 -3.81 15.88
N THR A 91 7.85 -3.74 16.36
CA THR A 91 8.67 -2.52 16.35
C THR A 91 9.15 -2.19 14.94
N SER A 92 9.62 -0.97 14.73
CA SER A 92 10.24 -0.54 13.48
C SER A 92 11.48 -1.38 13.18
N ALA A 93 12.27 -1.71 14.21
CA ALA A 93 13.44 -2.57 14.09
C ALA A 93 13.09 -3.99 13.61
N GLU A 94 11.98 -4.56 14.08
CA GLU A 94 11.50 -5.88 13.63
C GLU A 94 10.94 -5.81 12.21
N ARG A 95 10.14 -4.79 11.88
CA ARG A 95 9.65 -4.57 10.51
C ARG A 95 10.81 -4.43 9.51
N ALA A 96 11.93 -3.82 9.90
CA ALA A 96 13.11 -3.67 9.04
C ALA A 96 13.82 -5.01 8.71
N LYS A 97 13.56 -6.08 9.47
CA LYS A 97 14.08 -7.42 9.18
C LYS A 97 13.26 -8.16 8.13
N LEU A 98 12.08 -7.66 7.77
CA LEU A 98 11.19 -8.29 6.80
C LEU A 98 11.71 -8.14 5.36
N PRO A 99 11.41 -9.10 4.48
CA PRO A 99 11.95 -9.12 3.12
C PRO A 99 11.56 -7.89 2.31
N GLY A 100 12.56 -7.14 1.88
CA GLY A 100 12.36 -5.96 1.02
C GLY A 100 11.86 -4.72 1.76
N VAL A 101 11.86 -4.73 3.08
CA VAL A 101 11.61 -3.55 3.93
C VAL A 101 12.95 -2.90 4.26
N SER A 102 13.18 -1.67 3.80
CA SER A 102 14.31 -0.86 4.27
C SER A 102 14.00 -0.22 5.62
N VAL A 103 15.02 0.28 6.33
CA VAL A 103 14.84 1.01 7.61
C VAL A 103 13.79 2.13 7.49
N THR A 104 13.94 3.01 6.51
CA THR A 104 12.97 4.10 6.24
C THR A 104 11.57 3.58 5.86
N ARG A 105 11.48 2.36 5.31
CA ARG A 105 10.20 1.74 4.97
C ARG A 105 9.55 1.12 6.19
N ALA A 106 10.32 0.59 7.12
CA ALA A 106 9.84 -0.04 8.34
C ALA A 106 8.97 0.90 9.17
N GLU A 107 9.31 2.18 9.21
CA GLU A 107 8.51 3.20 9.91
C GLU A 107 7.11 3.38 9.30
N GLN A 108 6.98 3.28 7.97
CA GLN A 108 5.76 3.70 7.26
C GLN A 108 4.98 2.56 6.58
N ILE A 109 5.50 1.33 6.59
CA ILE A 109 4.91 0.22 5.84
C ILE A 109 3.51 -0.15 6.34
N LEU A 110 3.27 -0.07 7.65
CA LEU A 110 1.95 -0.34 8.23
C LEU A 110 0.90 0.66 7.74
N SER A 111 1.23 1.95 7.74
CA SER A 111 0.32 2.97 7.18
C SER A 111 0.03 2.72 5.71
N GLY A 112 1.05 2.32 4.94
CA GLY A 112 0.87 1.91 3.55
C GLY A 112 -0.03 0.68 3.37
N ALA A 113 0.06 -0.30 4.28
CA ALA A 113 -0.78 -1.50 4.27
C ALA A 113 -2.25 -1.16 4.53
N ILE A 114 -2.54 -0.30 5.53
CA ILE A 114 -3.89 0.17 5.85
C ILE A 114 -4.50 0.91 4.66
N VAL A 115 -3.74 1.78 4.00
CA VAL A 115 -4.20 2.48 2.78
C VAL A 115 -4.48 1.50 1.65
N ALA A 116 -3.60 0.52 1.43
CA ALA A 116 -3.79 -0.49 0.39
C ALA A 116 -5.06 -1.32 0.65
N GLN A 117 -5.24 -1.82 1.86
CA GLN A 117 -6.41 -2.60 2.25
C GLN A 117 -7.70 -1.81 2.06
N ALA A 118 -7.77 -0.60 2.62
CA ALA A 118 -8.98 0.22 2.53
C ALA A 118 -9.31 0.63 1.08
N ALA A 119 -8.29 0.87 0.25
CA ALA A 119 -8.49 1.16 -1.17
C ALA A 119 -9.02 -0.07 -1.94
N MET A 120 -8.43 -1.25 -1.70
CA MET A 120 -8.87 -2.50 -2.32
C MET A 120 -10.30 -2.84 -1.90
N GLU A 121 -10.61 -2.75 -0.62
CA GLU A 121 -11.96 -2.97 -0.09
C GLU A 121 -12.98 -2.01 -0.72
N LYS A 122 -12.67 -0.71 -0.74
CA LYS A 122 -13.58 0.31 -1.28
C LYS A 122 -13.88 0.11 -2.78
N LEU A 123 -12.93 -0.49 -3.52
CA LEU A 123 -13.03 -0.78 -4.94
C LEU A 123 -13.42 -2.24 -5.23
N SER A 124 -13.71 -3.05 -4.21
CA SER A 124 -14.00 -4.49 -4.36
C SER A 124 -12.91 -5.26 -5.14
N ILE A 125 -11.64 -4.89 -4.94
CA ILE A 125 -10.48 -5.51 -5.59
C ILE A 125 -9.99 -6.68 -4.74
N ALA A 126 -10.03 -7.89 -5.30
CA ALA A 126 -9.53 -9.08 -4.62
C ALA A 126 -8.00 -9.23 -4.70
N GLU A 127 -7.39 -8.82 -5.82
CA GLU A 127 -5.96 -8.95 -6.05
C GLU A 127 -5.40 -7.79 -6.89
N LEU A 128 -4.09 -7.54 -6.73
CA LEU A 128 -3.32 -6.57 -7.50
C LEU A 128 -2.10 -7.23 -8.13
N GLU A 129 -1.91 -7.08 -9.43
CA GLU A 129 -0.63 -7.38 -10.08
C GLU A 129 0.39 -6.28 -9.80
N ILE A 130 1.61 -6.66 -9.49
CA ILE A 130 2.69 -5.74 -9.15
C ILE A 130 3.47 -5.34 -10.40
N CYS A 131 3.28 -4.10 -10.84
CA CYS A 131 4.06 -3.55 -11.93
C CYS A 131 5.45 -3.09 -11.47
N PRO A 132 6.53 -3.52 -12.15
CA PRO A 132 7.88 -3.09 -11.81
C PRO A 132 8.13 -1.62 -12.19
N TRP A 133 7.37 -1.08 -13.15
CA TRP A 133 7.55 0.26 -13.71
C TRP A 133 6.64 1.27 -13.01
N ALA A 134 7.11 2.51 -12.90
CA ALA A 134 6.39 3.58 -12.24
C ALA A 134 6.58 4.91 -13.00
N LEU A 135 6.54 6.03 -12.27
CA LEU A 135 6.65 7.37 -12.84
C LEU A 135 7.92 7.57 -13.68
N ARG A 136 9.07 7.06 -13.23
CA ARG A 136 10.35 7.25 -13.93
C ARG A 136 10.29 6.67 -15.34
N GLU A 137 9.84 5.42 -15.45
CA GLU A 137 9.70 4.73 -16.73
C GLU A 137 8.67 5.44 -17.62
N GLY A 138 7.54 5.87 -17.05
CA GLY A 138 6.53 6.65 -17.79
C GLY A 138 7.05 7.98 -18.35
N VAL A 139 7.91 8.69 -17.61
CA VAL A 139 8.55 9.92 -18.09
C VAL A 139 9.53 9.64 -19.23
N ILE A 140 10.33 8.56 -19.13
CA ILE A 140 11.27 8.17 -20.19
C ILE A 140 10.52 7.82 -21.47
N LEU A 141 9.47 7.00 -21.38
CA LEU A 141 8.65 6.62 -22.54
C LEU A 141 8.02 7.84 -23.21
N LYS A 142 7.42 8.74 -22.40
CA LYS A 142 6.83 9.98 -22.92
C LYS A 142 7.88 10.86 -23.63
N TRP A 143 9.11 10.89 -23.13
CA TRP A 143 10.19 11.62 -23.78
C TRP A 143 10.59 10.98 -25.11
N LEU A 144 10.69 9.64 -25.17
CA LEU A 144 10.97 8.93 -26.43
C LEU A 144 9.89 9.19 -27.48
N ASP A 145 8.60 9.08 -27.12
CA ASP A 145 7.47 9.34 -28.03
C ASP A 145 7.49 10.76 -28.64
N TRP A 146 8.05 11.74 -27.90
CA TRP A 146 8.19 13.11 -28.38
C TRP A 146 9.37 13.32 -29.33
N ASN A 147 10.44 12.53 -29.21
CA ASN A 147 11.62 12.65 -30.06
C ASN A 147 11.54 11.77 -31.33
N GLU A 148 10.51 10.94 -31.45
CA GLU A 148 10.19 10.20 -32.69
C GLU A 148 9.30 11.00 -33.67
N ARG A 149 9.09 12.30 -33.42
CA ARG A 149 8.44 13.25 -34.35
C ARG A 149 9.44 14.25 -34.90
#